data_AF-A0A2W5U1R9-F1
#
_entry.id   AF-A0A2W5U1R9-F1
#
_cell.length_a   1.000
_cell.length_b   1.000
_cell.length_c   1.000
_cell.angle_alpha   90.00
_cell.angle_beta   90.00
_cell.angle_gamma   90.00
#
_symmetry.space_group_name_H-M   'P 1'
#
loop_
_entity.id
_entity.type
_entity.pdbx_description
1 polymer ?
#
loop_
_entity_poly.entity_id
_entity_poly.type
_entity_poly.pdbx_seq_one_letter_code
_entity_poly.pdbx_strand_id
1 'polypeptide(L)'
;MRRTLTAVLVLGLLGCDPVGRENGRGNAVPDVAPPILSPVEIKPPIVDRAPTNRVELIDPPRVDSIQVDDLKQSDGVVDILWAIDDSGSMTNERRTLVGNFSRFVEELLRLQVDFQMGVTSVIAGDGGRLRGTTRIITNTTPDPVAVFEANTTFPNSRSRWEQGLRMTQLALTSPNIDVGQPNTGFLRPNAALAIIVVTNEDDSSFGSTDYFARAFRGLKGKGNENLVSFSIIGGTLPNGCVPPGETGLYGSTADPAVRYGEVATKTGGIIGSICDASFEQTLLRIAQALNTLKRVFPLTLEPIAASVTVTVDGATIPQDPVNGWQYRADTNSVVFLGNYVPPPGSTVRLTYAYSRP
;
A
#
# COMPACT_ATOMS: atom_id res chain seq x y z
N MET A 1 -55.32 -5.28 98.24
CA MET A 1 -54.82 -4.18 97.38
C MET A 1 -55.44 -4.36 95.98
N ARG A 2 -56.20 -3.33 95.56
CA ARG A 2 -56.62 -2.88 94.19
C ARG A 2 -56.97 -3.93 93.10
N ARG A 3 -58.26 -4.06 92.68
CA ARG A 3 -59.05 -3.27 91.67
C ARG A 3 -58.74 -3.73 90.23
N THR A 4 -59.65 -3.95 89.26
CA THR A 4 -61.03 -3.46 89.01
C THR A 4 -61.67 -4.20 87.81
N LEU A 5 -63.02 -4.20 87.76
CA LEU A 5 -63.96 -4.58 86.68
C LEU A 5 -63.69 -3.92 85.31
N THR A 6 -64.20 -4.50 84.21
CA THR A 6 -65.18 -3.84 83.30
C THR A 6 -65.94 -4.85 82.41
N ALA A 7 -67.23 -4.58 82.16
CA ALA A 7 -68.21 -5.32 81.35
C ALA A 7 -68.48 -4.63 79.98
N VAL A 8 -69.26 -5.27 79.09
CA VAL A 8 -70.22 -4.77 78.03
C VAL A 8 -70.58 -6.01 77.17
N LEU A 9 -71.80 -6.55 76.97
CA LEU A 9 -73.20 -6.13 76.76
C LEU A 9 -73.60 -5.83 75.29
N VAL A 10 -74.77 -6.39 74.90
CA VAL A 10 -75.78 -5.97 73.89
C VAL A 10 -75.76 -6.71 72.52
N LEU A 11 -76.85 -7.04 71.80
CA LEU A 11 -78.26 -7.48 71.95
C LEU A 11 -78.96 -7.21 70.57
N GLY A 12 -79.91 -8.06 70.15
CA GLY A 12 -81.03 -7.74 69.22
C GLY A 12 -80.83 -8.17 67.76
N LEU A 13 -81.84 -8.54 66.95
CA LEU A 13 -83.32 -8.51 66.96
C LEU A 13 -83.80 -9.40 65.78
N LEU A 14 -84.78 -10.32 65.96
CA LEU A 14 -86.19 -10.28 65.52
C LEU A 14 -86.50 -10.17 63.99
N GLY A 15 -87.36 -11.08 63.49
CA GLY A 15 -88.09 -10.95 62.21
C GLY A 15 -88.97 -12.18 61.90
N CYS A 16 -90.27 -11.96 61.66
CA CYS A 16 -91.42 -12.87 61.77
C CYS A 16 -91.76 -13.79 60.57
N ASP A 17 -92.44 -14.93 60.90
CA ASP A 17 -93.64 -15.62 60.33
C ASP A 17 -94.50 -14.88 59.26
N PRO A 18 -95.46 -15.49 58.48
CA PRO A 18 -96.26 -16.73 58.73
C PRO A 18 -96.78 -17.57 57.50
N VAL A 19 -97.42 -18.72 57.79
CA VAL A 19 -98.71 -19.29 57.25
C VAL A 19 -98.94 -19.51 55.73
N GLY A 20 -99.46 -20.70 55.37
CA GLY A 20 -100.51 -20.78 54.33
C GLY A 20 -100.60 -22.05 53.46
N ARG A 21 -101.40 -23.02 53.92
CA ARG A 21 -102.40 -23.84 53.17
C ARG A 21 -102.14 -24.34 51.73
N GLU A 22 -102.33 -25.66 51.65
CA GLU A 22 -103.21 -26.40 50.72
C GLU A 22 -102.70 -26.95 49.37
N ASN A 23 -102.90 -28.27 49.28
CA ASN A 23 -103.44 -29.04 48.16
C ASN A 23 -102.54 -29.27 46.92
N GLY A 24 -101.85 -30.41 46.96
CA GLY A 24 -101.33 -31.05 45.75
C GLY A 24 -101.07 -32.52 45.99
N ARG A 25 -101.98 -33.39 45.57
CA ARG A 25 -101.73 -34.83 45.42
C ARG A 25 -100.58 -35.02 44.44
N GLY A 26 -99.40 -35.38 44.95
CA GLY A 26 -98.26 -35.86 44.19
C GLY A 26 -98.03 -37.34 44.48
N ASN A 27 -97.67 -38.10 43.44
CA ASN A 27 -97.47 -39.55 43.48
C ASN A 27 -96.45 -39.95 44.57
N ALA A 28 -96.70 -41.08 45.24
CA ALA A 28 -95.72 -41.70 46.13
C ALA A 28 -94.48 -42.08 45.33
N VAL A 29 -93.42 -41.27 45.44
CA VAL A 29 -92.07 -41.62 45.01
C VAL A 29 -91.38 -42.26 46.23
N PRO A 30 -90.92 -43.52 46.15
CA PRO A 30 -90.16 -44.11 47.23
C PRO A 30 -88.87 -43.31 47.42
N ASP A 31 -88.60 -42.91 48.67
CA ASP A 31 -87.37 -42.23 49.06
C ASP A 31 -86.22 -43.26 48.99
N VAL A 32 -85.55 -43.34 47.84
CA VAL A 32 -84.34 -44.13 47.68
C VAL A 32 -83.21 -43.31 48.30
N ALA A 33 -82.74 -43.73 49.47
CA ALA A 33 -81.55 -43.15 50.07
C ALA A 33 -80.40 -43.14 49.04
N PRO A 34 -79.73 -41.99 48.80
CA PRO A 34 -78.63 -41.94 47.86
C PRO A 34 -77.52 -42.90 48.30
N PRO A 35 -76.85 -43.61 47.37
CA PRO A 35 -75.75 -44.50 47.74
C PRO A 35 -74.64 -43.70 48.41
N ILE A 36 -74.12 -44.22 49.53
CA ILE A 36 -72.94 -43.65 50.19
C ILE A 36 -71.75 -43.89 49.26
N LEU A 37 -71.36 -42.86 48.51
CA LEU A 37 -70.10 -42.89 47.76
C LEU A 37 -68.95 -42.66 48.75
N SER A 38 -68.12 -43.69 48.95
CA SER A 38 -66.82 -43.49 49.59
C SER A 38 -66.00 -42.49 48.77
N PRO A 39 -65.31 -41.51 49.40
CA PRO A 39 -64.43 -40.61 48.64
C PRO A 39 -63.37 -41.44 47.91
N VAL A 40 -63.31 -41.32 46.58
CA VAL A 40 -62.18 -41.84 45.81
C VAL A 40 -61.00 -40.92 46.11
N GLU A 41 -60.03 -41.42 46.86
CA GLU A 41 -58.77 -40.69 47.07
C GLU A 41 -57.95 -40.76 45.78
N ILE A 42 -57.91 -39.65 45.04
CA ILE A 42 -57.04 -39.51 43.86
C ILE A 42 -55.63 -39.29 44.36
N LYS A 43 -54.78 -40.32 44.26
CA LYS A 43 -53.34 -40.16 44.51
C LYS A 43 -52.76 -39.16 43.48
N PRO A 44 -51.92 -38.20 43.91
CA PRO A 44 -51.25 -37.29 42.98
C PRO A 44 -50.48 -38.08 41.90
N PRO A 45 -50.40 -37.58 40.65
CA PRO A 45 -49.62 -38.23 39.62
C PRO A 45 -48.16 -38.33 40.08
N ILE A 46 -47.58 -39.53 39.96
CA ILE A 46 -46.15 -39.73 40.15
C ILE A 46 -45.46 -39.08 38.94
N VAL A 47 -44.89 -37.89 39.13
CA VAL A 47 -44.05 -37.25 38.13
C VAL A 47 -42.67 -37.89 38.21
N ASP A 48 -42.35 -38.73 37.24
CA ASP A 48 -40.99 -39.22 37.05
C ASP A 48 -40.08 -38.03 36.71
N ARG A 49 -39.18 -37.69 37.63
CA ARG A 49 -38.14 -36.66 37.46
C ARG A 49 -36.78 -37.29 37.23
N ALA A 50 -36.72 -38.53 36.73
CA ALA A 50 -35.48 -39.06 36.19
C ALA A 50 -34.92 -38.03 35.20
N PRO A 51 -33.66 -37.58 35.34
CA PRO A 51 -33.07 -36.63 34.42
C PRO A 51 -33.06 -37.28 33.05
N THR A 52 -33.97 -36.84 32.18
CA THR A 52 -33.90 -37.16 30.75
C THR A 52 -32.52 -36.71 30.28
N ASN A 53 -31.80 -37.63 29.62
CA ASN A 53 -30.44 -37.46 29.17
C ASN A 53 -30.19 -36.02 28.70
N ARG A 54 -29.27 -35.33 29.36
CA ARG A 54 -28.76 -34.03 28.91
C ARG A 54 -28.34 -34.20 27.45
N VAL A 55 -29.07 -33.59 26.53
CA VAL A 55 -28.59 -33.42 25.16
C VAL A 55 -27.48 -32.39 25.24
N GLU A 56 -26.25 -32.83 25.07
CA GLU A 56 -25.12 -31.94 24.87
C GLU A 56 -25.27 -31.34 23.47
N LEU A 57 -25.62 -30.05 23.37
CA LEU A 57 -25.53 -29.34 22.10
C LEU A 57 -24.05 -29.20 21.78
N ILE A 58 -23.57 -30.02 20.84
CA ILE A 58 -22.29 -29.81 20.18
C ILE A 58 -22.59 -28.83 19.05
N ASP A 59 -22.02 -27.63 19.12
CA ASP A 59 -22.07 -26.69 18.00
C ASP A 59 -21.56 -27.40 16.73
N PRO A 60 -22.23 -27.24 15.57
CA PRO A 60 -21.73 -27.83 14.35
C PRO A 60 -20.27 -27.39 14.15
N PRO A 61 -19.37 -28.30 13.74
CA PRO A 61 -17.97 -27.97 13.57
C PRO A 61 -17.87 -26.73 12.69
N ARG A 62 -17.24 -25.68 13.22
CA ARG A 62 -17.07 -24.42 12.51
C ARG A 62 -16.21 -24.70 11.28
N VAL A 63 -16.86 -24.72 10.10
CA VAL A 63 -16.14 -24.87 8.84
C VAL A 63 -15.64 -23.49 8.46
N ASP A 64 -14.33 -23.30 8.54
CA ASP A 64 -13.72 -22.05 8.10
C ASP A 64 -14.05 -21.82 6.63
N SER A 65 -14.45 -20.59 6.30
CA SER A 65 -14.70 -20.22 4.90
C SER A 65 -13.37 -19.93 4.22
N ILE A 66 -13.25 -20.29 2.95
CA ILE A 66 -12.06 -19.99 2.15
C ILE A 66 -12.29 -18.69 1.38
N GLN A 67 -11.34 -17.77 1.50
CA GLN A 67 -11.23 -16.57 0.68
C GLN A 67 -10.11 -16.75 -0.34
N VAL A 68 -10.32 -16.21 -1.54
CA VAL A 68 -9.32 -16.14 -2.60
C VAL A 68 -9.22 -14.69 -3.06
N ASP A 69 -8.05 -14.09 -2.86
CA ASP A 69 -7.71 -12.77 -3.38
C ASP A 69 -6.80 -12.92 -4.60
N ASP A 70 -7.30 -12.48 -5.77
CA ASP A 70 -6.52 -12.39 -7.00
C ASP A 70 -6.04 -10.95 -7.21
N LEU A 71 -4.74 -10.77 -7.04
CA LEU A 71 -4.06 -9.48 -7.12
C LEU A 71 -3.11 -9.49 -8.33
N LYS A 72 -2.89 -8.32 -8.93
CA LYS A 72 -1.93 -8.16 -10.03
C LYS A 72 -0.70 -7.40 -9.58
N GLN A 73 0.48 -7.92 -9.91
CA GLN A 73 1.72 -7.18 -9.79
C GLN A 73 1.74 -6.01 -10.78
N SER A 74 2.45 -4.93 -10.45
CA SER A 74 2.70 -3.85 -11.40
C SER A 74 3.38 -4.39 -12.66
N ASP A 75 3.10 -3.81 -13.82
CA ASP A 75 3.66 -4.26 -15.10
C ASP A 75 5.17 -3.94 -15.24
N GLY A 76 5.85 -3.48 -14.17
CA GLY A 76 7.29 -3.23 -14.17
C GLY A 76 7.73 -2.17 -15.18
N VAL A 77 6.87 -1.18 -15.43
CA VAL A 77 7.09 -0.14 -16.45
C VAL A 77 7.66 1.12 -15.78
N VAL A 78 8.78 1.64 -16.29
CA VAL A 78 9.44 2.84 -15.74
C VAL A 78 9.86 3.82 -16.84
N ASP A 79 9.63 5.11 -16.62
CA ASP A 79 10.22 6.19 -17.40
C ASP A 79 11.35 6.80 -16.58
N ILE A 80 12.52 7.00 -17.19
CA ILE A 80 13.73 7.50 -16.52
C ILE A 80 14.19 8.75 -17.25
N LEU A 81 14.05 9.91 -16.61
CA LEU A 81 14.58 11.16 -17.11
C LEU A 81 15.95 11.42 -16.50
N TRP A 82 16.95 11.55 -17.36
CA TRP A 82 18.28 12.01 -16.99
C TRP A 82 18.39 13.50 -17.29
N ALA A 83 18.53 14.33 -16.26
CA ALA A 83 18.89 15.74 -16.44
C ALA A 83 20.38 15.89 -16.13
N ILE A 84 21.17 16.09 -17.18
CA ILE A 84 22.62 16.07 -17.09
C ILE A 84 23.16 17.47 -17.30
N ASP A 85 24.08 17.84 -16.43
CA ASP A 85 24.86 19.05 -16.58
C ASP A 85 25.89 18.89 -17.69
N ASP A 86 25.76 19.76 -18.69
CA ASP A 86 26.56 19.82 -19.90
C ASP A 86 27.55 20.98 -19.92
N SER A 87 27.79 21.58 -18.75
CA SER A 87 28.81 22.58 -18.53
C SER A 87 30.22 22.02 -18.81
N GLY A 88 31.16 22.95 -19.01
CA GLY A 88 32.56 22.59 -19.24
C GLY A 88 33.22 21.90 -18.05
N SER A 89 32.78 22.20 -16.82
CA SER A 89 33.28 21.58 -15.59
C SER A 89 32.96 20.09 -15.52
N MET A 90 31.80 19.67 -16.02
CA MET A 90 31.34 18.28 -16.00
C MET A 90 32.04 17.34 -17.00
N THR A 91 33.15 17.74 -17.60
CA THR A 91 33.80 16.94 -18.66
C THR A 91 34.34 15.61 -18.11
N ASN A 92 34.91 15.61 -16.90
CA ASN A 92 35.47 14.39 -16.30
C ASN A 92 34.35 13.48 -15.80
N GLU A 93 33.40 14.06 -15.08
CA GLU A 93 32.26 13.40 -14.45
C GLU A 93 31.34 12.75 -15.49
N ARG A 94 31.16 13.38 -16.67
CA ARG A 94 30.40 12.76 -17.77
C ARG A 94 31.10 11.53 -18.34
N ARG A 95 32.43 11.50 -18.42
CA ARG A 95 33.17 10.28 -18.82
C ARG A 95 32.96 9.18 -17.79
N THR A 96 33.01 9.52 -16.50
CA THR A 96 32.68 8.58 -15.41
C THR A 96 31.24 8.08 -15.53
N LEU A 97 30.27 8.95 -15.80
CA LEU A 97 28.87 8.59 -16.00
C LEU A 97 28.71 7.58 -17.14
N VAL A 98 29.26 7.89 -18.33
CA VAL A 98 29.22 7.00 -19.50
C VAL A 98 29.87 5.65 -19.19
N GLY A 99 31.04 5.65 -18.53
CA GLY A 99 31.76 4.43 -18.16
C GLY A 99 30.99 3.52 -17.18
N ASN A 100 30.08 4.08 -16.38
CA ASN A 100 29.24 3.32 -15.44
C ASN A 100 27.83 3.01 -15.99
N PHE A 101 27.42 3.67 -17.07
CA PHE A 101 26.06 3.57 -17.60
C PHE A 101 25.74 2.19 -18.21
N SER A 102 26.71 1.55 -18.87
CA SER A 102 26.54 0.22 -19.46
C SER A 102 25.97 -0.78 -18.44
N ARG A 103 26.51 -0.78 -17.22
CA ARG A 103 26.05 -1.65 -16.13
C ARG A 103 24.66 -1.29 -15.62
N PHE A 104 24.31 -0.01 -15.60
CA PHE A 104 22.95 0.41 -15.23
C PHE A 104 21.92 -0.13 -16.22
N VAL A 105 22.21 -0.06 -17.52
CA VAL A 105 21.32 -0.65 -18.54
C VAL A 105 21.27 -2.16 -18.46
N GLU A 106 22.42 -2.83 -18.28
CA GLU A 106 22.47 -4.27 -18.07
C GLU A 106 21.61 -4.69 -16.86
N GLU A 107 21.62 -3.92 -15.77
CA GLU A 107 20.79 -4.19 -14.60
C GLU A 107 19.29 -4.00 -14.90
N LEU A 108 18.90 -2.94 -15.61
CA LEU A 108 17.50 -2.75 -16.02
C LEU A 108 17.00 -3.88 -16.92
N LEU A 109 17.84 -4.35 -17.85
CA LEU A 109 17.55 -5.50 -18.71
C LEU A 109 17.46 -6.80 -17.90
N ARG A 110 18.35 -7.01 -16.92
CA ARG A 110 18.33 -8.16 -16.01
C ARG A 110 17.09 -8.20 -15.14
N LEU A 111 16.63 -7.04 -14.67
CA LEU A 111 15.40 -6.88 -13.89
C LEU A 111 14.12 -7.03 -14.72
N GLN A 112 14.25 -7.22 -16.05
CA GLN A 112 13.14 -7.34 -17.00
C GLN A 112 12.16 -6.15 -16.93
N VAL A 113 12.69 -4.96 -16.68
CA VAL A 113 11.90 -3.73 -16.57
C VAL A 113 11.61 -3.17 -17.96
N ASP A 114 10.36 -2.81 -18.23
CA ASP A 114 9.97 -2.07 -19.44
C ASP A 114 10.32 -0.58 -19.26
N PHE A 115 11.54 -0.22 -19.64
CA PHE A 115 12.04 1.14 -19.49
C PHE A 115 11.86 2.00 -20.75
N GLN A 116 11.59 3.28 -20.51
CA GLN A 116 11.92 4.39 -21.42
C GLN A 116 12.94 5.28 -20.73
N MET A 117 14.00 5.69 -21.43
CA MET A 117 14.96 6.66 -20.94
C MET A 117 15.04 7.86 -21.88
N GLY A 118 15.11 9.05 -21.30
CA GLY A 118 15.33 10.29 -22.02
C GLY A 118 16.44 11.09 -21.34
N VAL A 119 17.21 11.83 -22.12
CA VAL A 119 18.24 12.75 -21.61
C VAL A 119 17.85 14.18 -21.94
N THR A 120 17.95 15.08 -20.97
CA THR A 120 17.83 16.53 -21.14
C THR A 120 19.00 17.23 -20.45
N SER A 121 19.24 18.49 -20.81
CA SER A 121 20.26 19.31 -20.16
C SER A 121 19.67 20.08 -18.98
N VAL A 122 20.48 20.36 -17.95
CA VAL A 122 20.09 21.28 -16.86
C VAL A 122 20.16 22.75 -17.28
N ILE A 123 20.75 23.07 -18.43
CA ILE A 123 20.91 24.46 -18.89
C ILE A 123 19.57 25.06 -19.30
N ALA A 124 19.25 26.23 -18.76
CA ALA A 124 17.98 26.91 -18.97
C ALA A 124 17.60 27.11 -20.45
N GLY A 125 18.60 27.30 -21.32
CA GLY A 125 18.43 27.46 -22.77
C GLY A 125 17.99 26.20 -23.52
N ASP A 126 18.09 25.01 -22.92
CA ASP A 126 17.59 23.77 -23.53
C ASP A 126 16.05 23.74 -23.59
N GLY A 127 15.41 24.32 -22.57
CA GLY A 127 13.96 24.29 -22.43
C GLY A 127 13.39 22.90 -22.14
N GLY A 128 14.18 22.01 -21.53
CA GLY A 128 13.76 20.66 -21.12
C GLY A 128 13.51 19.70 -22.29
N ARG A 129 14.13 19.91 -23.45
CA ARG A 129 13.92 19.07 -24.62
C ARG A 129 14.75 17.79 -24.51
N LEU A 130 14.15 16.65 -24.86
CA LEU A 130 14.90 15.41 -24.96
C LEU A 130 15.91 15.49 -26.11
N ARG A 131 17.12 15.06 -25.81
CA ARG A 131 18.30 15.13 -26.66
C ARG A 131 18.47 13.85 -27.46
N GLY A 132 19.31 13.92 -28.48
CA GLY A 132 19.59 12.80 -29.37
C GLY A 132 18.76 12.79 -30.64
N THR A 133 19.26 12.00 -31.60
CA THR A 133 18.48 11.55 -32.76
C THR A 133 17.39 10.57 -32.31
N THR A 134 17.77 9.62 -31.46
CA THR A 134 16.86 8.74 -30.71
C THR A 134 16.64 9.34 -29.32
N ARG A 135 15.52 10.06 -29.16
CA ARG A 135 15.20 10.79 -27.92
C ARG A 135 14.69 9.92 -26.77
N ILE A 136 14.03 8.82 -27.11
CA ILE A 136 13.47 7.86 -26.16
C ILE A 136 14.17 6.54 -26.41
N ILE A 137 15.00 6.14 -25.44
CA ILE A 137 15.73 4.87 -25.44
C ILE A 137 14.87 3.84 -24.74
N THR A 138 14.67 2.69 -25.36
CA THR A 138 13.83 1.59 -24.86
C THR A 138 14.64 0.30 -24.77
N ASN A 139 14.04 -0.73 -24.18
CA ASN A 139 14.55 -2.11 -24.21
C ASN A 139 14.78 -2.67 -25.63
N THR A 140 14.13 -2.11 -26.64
CA THR A 140 14.20 -2.53 -28.05
C THR A 140 15.07 -1.61 -28.91
N THR A 141 15.62 -0.54 -28.32
CA THR A 141 16.56 0.34 -29.02
C THR A 141 17.84 -0.44 -29.33
N PRO A 142 18.32 -0.47 -30.59
CA PRO A 142 19.61 -1.08 -30.91
C PRO A 142 20.73 -0.34 -30.17
N ASP A 143 21.56 -1.08 -29.43
CA ASP A 143 22.66 -0.55 -28.62
C ASP A 143 22.25 0.67 -27.75
N PRO A 144 21.40 0.45 -26.73
CA PRO A 144 20.89 1.54 -25.89
C PRO A 144 22.00 2.27 -25.11
N VAL A 145 23.14 1.60 -24.89
CA VAL A 145 24.32 2.19 -24.24
C VAL A 145 24.96 3.23 -25.15
N ALA A 146 25.25 2.88 -26.41
CA ALA A 146 25.82 3.83 -27.37
C ALA A 146 24.87 5.01 -27.65
N VAL A 147 23.56 4.77 -27.72
CA VAL A 147 22.57 5.84 -27.88
C VAL A 147 22.57 6.78 -26.68
N PHE A 148 22.64 6.26 -25.45
CA PHE A 148 22.74 7.11 -24.27
C PHE A 148 24.04 7.91 -24.24
N GLU A 149 25.18 7.28 -24.53
CA GLU A 149 26.47 7.96 -24.63
C GLU A 149 26.39 9.12 -25.64
N ALA A 150 25.79 8.91 -26.81
CA ALA A 150 25.56 9.96 -27.79
C ALA A 150 24.64 11.07 -27.25
N ASN A 151 23.60 10.72 -26.49
CA ASN A 151 22.67 11.67 -25.90
C ASN A 151 23.26 12.48 -24.72
N THR A 152 24.36 12.01 -24.14
CA THR A 152 25.11 12.67 -23.04
C THR A 152 26.40 13.37 -23.49
N THR A 153 26.78 13.20 -24.75
CA THR A 153 27.95 13.88 -25.34
C THR A 153 27.55 15.25 -25.85
N PHE A 154 27.55 16.23 -24.96
CA PHE A 154 27.24 17.62 -25.29
C PHE A 154 28.48 18.39 -25.74
N PRO A 155 28.38 19.31 -26.72
CA PRO A 155 29.32 20.40 -26.82
C PRO A 155 29.18 21.24 -25.54
N ASN A 156 30.30 21.49 -24.85
CA ASN A 156 30.30 22.18 -23.57
C ASN A 156 29.50 23.49 -23.65
N SER A 157 28.45 23.57 -22.86
CA SER A 157 27.70 24.82 -22.71
C SER A 157 28.62 25.87 -22.07
N ARG A 158 28.54 27.10 -22.59
CA ARG A 158 29.15 28.27 -21.95
C ARG A 158 28.19 29.01 -21.02
N SER A 159 26.94 28.54 -20.95
CA SER A 159 25.94 29.10 -20.05
C SER A 159 26.20 28.63 -18.64
N ARG A 160 26.22 29.56 -17.68
CA ARG A 160 26.29 29.28 -16.24
C ARG A 160 24.92 29.24 -15.57
N TRP A 161 23.86 29.24 -16.38
CA TRP A 161 22.48 29.29 -15.89
C TRP A 161 21.90 27.87 -15.85
N GLU A 162 22.25 27.16 -14.79
CA GLU A 162 21.92 25.75 -14.57
C GLU A 162 20.65 25.64 -13.73
N GLN A 163 19.53 25.35 -14.38
CA GLN A 163 18.21 25.30 -13.77
C GLN A 163 17.65 23.88 -13.88
N GLY A 164 18.34 22.88 -13.33
CA GLY A 164 17.99 21.48 -13.53
C GLY A 164 16.61 21.12 -12.99
N LEU A 165 16.15 21.71 -11.88
CA LEU A 165 14.77 21.52 -11.40
C LEU A 165 13.75 22.04 -12.43
N ARG A 166 14.01 23.22 -13.02
CA ARG A 166 13.14 23.80 -14.05
C ARG A 166 13.20 23.02 -15.35
N MET A 167 14.38 22.61 -15.82
CA MET A 167 14.53 21.86 -17.08
C MET A 167 13.88 20.48 -16.97
N THR A 168 14.05 19.81 -15.84
CA THR A 168 13.33 18.58 -15.51
C THR A 168 11.82 18.79 -15.56
N GLN A 169 11.31 19.84 -14.94
CA GLN A 169 9.88 20.15 -14.96
C GLN A 169 9.38 20.35 -16.39
N LEU A 170 10.07 21.19 -17.18
CA LEU A 170 9.71 21.43 -18.57
C LEU A 170 9.76 20.15 -19.39
N ALA A 171 10.70 19.24 -19.13
CA ALA A 171 10.79 17.98 -19.87
C ALA A 171 9.58 17.05 -19.66
N LEU A 172 8.88 17.22 -18.54
CA LEU A 172 7.82 16.32 -18.08
C LEU A 172 6.43 16.95 -18.14
N THR A 173 6.30 18.17 -18.66
CA THR A 173 5.02 18.88 -18.74
C THR A 173 4.79 19.48 -20.12
N SER A 174 3.53 19.82 -20.42
CA SER A 174 3.18 20.58 -21.62
C SER A 174 3.98 21.90 -21.67
N PRO A 175 4.44 22.34 -22.85
CA PRO A 175 4.12 21.74 -24.16
C PRO A 175 4.99 20.53 -24.53
N ASN A 176 6.13 20.31 -23.88
CA ASN A 176 7.13 19.37 -24.42
C ASN A 176 6.64 17.93 -24.58
N ILE A 177 5.76 17.46 -23.70
CA ILE A 177 5.20 16.10 -23.76
C ILE A 177 4.00 15.95 -24.71
N ASP A 178 3.45 17.07 -25.21
CA ASP A 178 2.26 17.05 -26.06
C ASP A 178 2.57 16.40 -27.41
N VAL A 179 1.53 16.00 -28.16
CA VAL A 179 1.69 15.37 -29.48
C VAL A 179 2.39 16.32 -30.46
N GLY A 180 3.46 15.83 -31.11
CA GLY A 180 4.25 16.59 -32.09
C GLY A 180 5.33 17.50 -31.47
N GLN A 181 5.52 17.44 -30.15
CA GLN A 181 6.50 18.22 -29.41
C GLN A 181 7.76 17.39 -29.09
N PRO A 182 8.84 18.04 -28.60
CA PRO A 182 10.15 17.40 -28.50
C PRO A 182 10.21 16.12 -27.65
N ASN A 183 9.31 15.97 -26.68
CA ASN A 183 9.28 14.87 -25.71
C ASN A 183 8.00 14.02 -25.83
N THR A 184 7.28 14.12 -26.97
CA THR A 184 6.09 13.30 -27.22
C THR A 184 6.38 11.82 -26.95
N GLY A 185 5.52 11.18 -26.16
CA GLY A 185 5.59 9.75 -25.88
C GLY A 185 6.53 9.35 -24.74
N PHE A 186 7.28 10.29 -24.14
CA PHE A 186 8.21 9.97 -23.07
C PHE A 186 7.53 9.63 -21.74
N LEU A 187 6.53 10.42 -21.32
CA LEU A 187 5.86 10.23 -20.03
C LEU A 187 4.63 9.32 -20.19
N ARG A 188 4.78 8.04 -19.86
CA ARG A 188 3.70 7.04 -19.95
C ARG A 188 2.82 7.08 -18.70
N PRO A 189 1.48 7.01 -18.81
CA PRO A 189 0.59 7.10 -17.65
C PRO A 189 0.71 5.92 -16.69
N ASN A 190 1.00 4.72 -17.20
CA ASN A 190 1.07 3.47 -16.42
C ASN A 190 2.49 3.12 -15.94
N ALA A 191 3.46 4.01 -16.15
CA ALA A 191 4.84 3.81 -15.73
C ALA A 191 5.13 4.57 -14.44
N ALA A 192 6.00 4.05 -13.57
CA ALA A 192 6.65 4.92 -12.59
C ALA A 192 7.60 5.89 -13.30
N LEU A 193 7.96 6.98 -12.62
CA LEU A 193 8.88 7.98 -13.12
C LEU A 193 10.07 8.11 -12.17
N ALA A 194 11.26 7.84 -12.72
CA ALA A 194 12.53 8.17 -12.13
C ALA A 194 13.03 9.47 -12.73
N ILE A 195 13.39 10.43 -11.90
CA ILE A 195 14.15 11.60 -12.31
C ILE A 195 15.53 11.46 -11.69
N ILE A 196 16.58 11.55 -12.50
CA ILE A 196 17.97 11.46 -12.05
C ILE A 196 18.69 12.69 -12.57
N VAL A 197 19.17 13.52 -11.66
CA VAL A 197 20.00 14.68 -11.99
C VAL A 197 21.45 14.35 -11.74
N VAL A 198 22.34 14.81 -12.62
CA VAL A 198 23.80 14.64 -12.50
C VAL A 198 24.46 15.98 -12.77
N THR A 199 25.10 16.57 -11.76
CA THR A 199 25.73 17.91 -11.84
C THR A 199 26.76 18.09 -10.73
N ASN A 200 27.73 18.98 -10.94
CA ASN A 200 28.68 19.40 -9.92
C ASN A 200 28.30 20.74 -9.26
N GLU A 201 27.11 21.29 -9.53
CA GLU A 201 26.62 22.54 -8.94
C GLU A 201 25.23 22.37 -8.26
N ASP A 202 24.79 23.37 -7.50
CA ASP A 202 23.42 23.41 -6.95
C ASP A 202 22.42 24.04 -7.95
N ASP A 203 21.13 23.78 -7.75
CA ASP A 203 20.08 24.26 -8.65
C ASP A 203 19.87 25.79 -8.58
N SER A 204 19.94 26.48 -9.73
CA SER A 204 19.62 27.92 -9.83
C SER A 204 18.18 28.23 -10.30
N SER A 205 17.28 27.24 -10.25
CA SER A 205 15.89 27.43 -10.68
C SER A 205 15.12 28.37 -9.76
N PHE A 206 14.30 29.24 -10.35
CA PHE A 206 13.36 30.06 -9.59
C PHE A 206 12.25 29.19 -8.97
N GLY A 207 12.00 29.37 -7.68
CA GLY A 207 10.98 28.64 -6.93
C GLY A 207 11.55 27.87 -5.74
N SER A 208 10.68 27.46 -4.81
CA SER A 208 11.07 26.67 -3.65
C SER A 208 11.22 25.19 -4.01
N THR A 209 12.05 24.47 -3.27
CA THR A 209 12.17 23.01 -3.38
C THR A 209 10.84 22.30 -3.08
N ASP A 210 10.00 22.87 -2.20
CA ASP A 210 8.64 22.40 -1.95
C ASP A 210 7.74 22.47 -3.17
N TYR A 211 7.86 23.53 -3.97
CA TYR A 211 7.12 23.65 -5.22
C TYR A 211 7.50 22.53 -6.18
N PHE A 212 8.81 22.33 -6.42
CA PHE A 212 9.30 21.30 -7.34
C PHE A 212 8.96 19.88 -6.86
N ALA A 213 9.16 19.58 -5.57
CA ALA A 213 8.80 18.28 -5.01
C ALA A 213 7.31 17.96 -5.18
N ARG A 214 6.41 18.93 -4.93
CA ARG A 214 4.97 18.76 -5.18
C ARG A 214 4.65 18.63 -6.65
N ALA A 215 5.29 19.44 -7.51
CA ALA A 215 5.08 19.38 -8.95
C ALA A 215 5.45 18.01 -9.51
N PHE A 216 6.61 17.46 -9.14
CA PHE A 216 7.04 16.13 -9.59
C PHE A 216 6.14 15.01 -9.06
N ARG A 217 5.83 15.00 -7.76
CA ARG A 217 4.91 13.98 -7.19
C ARG A 217 3.53 13.99 -7.85
N GLY A 218 3.07 15.14 -8.34
CA GLY A 218 1.79 15.27 -9.04
C GLY A 218 1.76 14.75 -10.48
N LEU A 219 2.91 14.43 -11.10
CA LEU A 219 3.00 14.10 -12.53
C LEU A 219 2.23 12.83 -12.94
N LYS A 220 2.04 11.89 -12.01
CA LYS A 220 1.33 10.62 -12.28
C LYS A 220 -0.14 10.64 -11.81
N GLY A 221 -0.65 11.83 -11.46
CA GLY A 221 -2.02 12.01 -11.01
C GLY A 221 -2.21 11.74 -9.51
N LYS A 222 -3.42 12.04 -9.03
CA LYS A 222 -3.78 11.94 -7.61
C LYS A 222 -3.70 10.49 -7.14
N GLY A 223 -3.09 10.25 -5.98
CA GLY A 223 -2.95 8.92 -5.38
C GLY A 223 -1.77 8.11 -5.92
N ASN A 224 -1.05 8.64 -6.92
CA ASN A 224 0.12 8.01 -7.54
C ASN A 224 1.42 8.75 -7.19
N GLU A 225 1.42 9.55 -6.12
CA GLU A 225 2.55 10.38 -5.75
C GLU A 225 3.82 9.58 -5.41
N ASN A 226 3.65 8.30 -5.04
CA ASN A 226 4.76 7.38 -4.75
C ASN A 226 5.31 6.69 -6.01
N LEU A 227 4.71 6.92 -7.19
CA LEU A 227 5.24 6.45 -8.47
C LEU A 227 6.30 7.39 -9.03
N VAL A 228 6.62 8.50 -8.35
CA VAL A 228 7.62 9.46 -8.80
C VAL A 228 8.73 9.56 -7.76
N SER A 229 9.97 9.38 -8.21
CA SER A 229 11.18 9.63 -7.41
C SER A 229 12.07 10.66 -8.10
N PHE A 230 12.73 11.49 -7.31
CA PHE A 230 13.77 12.41 -7.78
C PHE A 230 15.08 12.08 -7.08
N SER A 231 16.12 11.77 -7.83
CA SER A 231 17.44 11.40 -7.35
C SER A 231 18.49 12.37 -7.88
N ILE A 232 19.61 12.49 -7.17
CA ILE A 232 20.72 13.37 -7.52
C ILE A 232 22.04 12.63 -7.33
N ILE A 233 22.92 12.75 -8.31
CA ILE A 233 24.36 12.50 -8.19
C ILE A 233 25.01 13.88 -8.24
N GLY A 234 25.45 14.39 -7.09
CA GLY A 234 25.92 15.77 -6.95
C GLY A 234 26.95 15.94 -5.84
N GLY A 235 27.39 17.17 -5.60
CA GLY A 235 28.33 17.45 -4.51
C GLY A 235 27.71 17.16 -3.14
N THR A 236 28.49 16.51 -2.26
CA THR A 236 27.99 16.04 -0.97
C THR A 236 27.70 17.17 0.02
N LEU A 237 26.68 17.02 0.85
CA LEU A 237 26.37 17.99 1.90
C LEU A 237 27.29 17.81 3.13
N PRO A 238 27.59 18.91 3.87
CA PRO A 238 27.15 20.29 3.62
C PRO A 238 28.10 21.12 2.74
N ASN A 239 29.31 20.62 2.44
CA ASN A 239 30.41 21.46 1.93
C ASN A 239 30.79 21.22 0.47
N GLY A 240 30.07 20.37 -0.25
CA GLY A 240 30.49 19.87 -1.55
C GLY A 240 31.51 18.74 -1.43
N CYS A 241 32.20 18.44 -2.52
CA CYS A 241 33.26 17.44 -2.56
C CYS A 241 34.26 17.69 -3.69
N VAL A 242 35.37 16.95 -3.66
CA VAL A 242 36.35 16.87 -4.75
C VAL A 242 36.67 15.38 -4.96
N PRO A 243 36.66 14.85 -6.20
CA PRO A 243 37.07 13.47 -6.45
C PRO A 243 38.48 13.19 -5.92
N PRO A 244 38.73 12.03 -5.30
CA PRO A 244 40.05 11.67 -4.80
C PRO A 244 41.11 11.74 -5.91
N GLY A 245 42.16 12.54 -5.67
CA GLY A 245 43.27 12.69 -6.63
C GLY A 245 43.05 13.74 -7.73
N GLU A 246 41.88 14.41 -7.76
CA GLU A 246 41.58 15.45 -8.75
C GLU A 246 41.73 16.88 -8.20
N THR A 247 42.26 17.06 -6.98
CA THR A 247 42.42 18.37 -6.37
C THR A 247 43.21 19.33 -7.27
N GLY A 248 42.57 20.45 -7.65
CA GLY A 248 43.16 21.49 -8.49
C GLY A 248 42.99 21.26 -10.00
N LEU A 249 42.32 20.18 -10.42
CA LEU A 249 41.87 20.04 -11.81
C LEU A 249 40.66 20.94 -12.07
N TYR A 250 40.56 21.45 -13.30
CA TYR A 250 39.37 22.21 -13.69
C TYR A 250 38.14 21.30 -13.69
N GLY A 251 37.07 21.71 -13.02
CA GLY A 251 35.82 20.95 -12.90
C GLY A 251 35.75 20.01 -11.69
N SER A 252 36.87 19.72 -11.02
CA SER A 252 36.91 18.73 -9.94
C SER A 252 36.17 19.14 -8.67
N THR A 253 35.94 20.43 -8.45
CA THR A 253 35.21 20.89 -7.26
C THR A 253 33.72 20.84 -7.57
N ALA A 254 32.98 20.08 -6.76
CA ALA A 254 31.53 20.04 -6.79
C ALA A 254 30.96 20.81 -5.61
N ASP A 255 30.10 21.79 -5.90
CA ASP A 255 29.35 22.53 -4.89
C ASP A 255 28.30 21.62 -4.22
N PRO A 256 27.93 21.89 -2.95
CA PRO A 256 26.90 21.11 -2.27
C PRO A 256 25.55 21.20 -3.00
N ALA A 257 25.00 20.07 -3.41
CA ALA A 257 23.71 19.98 -4.12
C ALA A 257 22.50 20.13 -3.17
N VAL A 258 22.43 21.25 -2.44
CA VAL A 258 21.45 21.50 -1.35
C VAL A 258 20.01 21.38 -1.85
N ARG A 259 19.65 22.14 -2.89
CA ARG A 259 18.27 22.20 -3.37
C ARG A 259 17.84 20.88 -4.01
N TYR A 260 18.74 20.24 -4.75
CA TYR A 260 18.49 18.90 -5.30
C TYR A 260 18.32 17.86 -4.19
N GLY A 261 19.17 17.88 -3.17
CA GLY A 261 19.09 16.99 -2.01
C GLY A 261 17.78 17.14 -1.22
N GLU A 262 17.28 18.37 -1.08
CA GLU A 262 15.96 18.61 -0.47
C GLU A 262 14.82 18.01 -1.29
N VAL A 263 14.82 18.20 -2.62
CA VAL A 263 13.79 17.61 -3.50
C VAL A 263 13.89 16.09 -3.51
N ALA A 264 15.10 15.53 -3.54
CA ALA A 264 15.31 14.10 -3.47
C ALA A 264 14.74 13.49 -2.18
N THR A 265 15.02 14.12 -1.04
CA THR A 265 14.48 13.70 0.26
C THR A 265 12.95 13.77 0.28
N LYS A 266 12.35 14.84 -0.25
CA LYS A 266 10.88 15.05 -0.27
C LYS A 266 10.14 14.11 -1.22
N THR A 267 10.84 13.48 -2.15
CA THR A 267 10.29 12.52 -3.13
C THR A 267 10.73 11.08 -2.85
N GLY A 268 11.51 10.85 -1.79
CA GLY A 268 12.01 9.51 -1.43
C GLY A 268 13.04 8.95 -2.41
N GLY A 269 13.71 9.80 -3.20
CA GLY A 269 14.77 9.37 -4.10
C GLY A 269 16.14 9.32 -3.43
N ILE A 270 17.16 9.01 -4.24
CA ILE A 270 18.51 8.69 -3.76
C ILE A 270 19.45 9.88 -3.99
N ILE A 271 20.29 10.13 -2.98
CA ILE A 271 21.39 11.08 -3.06
C ILE A 271 22.69 10.26 -3.17
N GLY A 272 23.44 10.52 -4.22
CA GLY A 272 24.78 9.99 -4.47
C GLY A 272 25.79 11.11 -4.66
N SER A 273 27.07 10.76 -4.55
CA SER A 273 28.18 11.70 -4.68
C SER A 273 28.70 11.70 -6.11
N ILE A 274 28.81 12.87 -6.71
CA ILE A 274 29.49 13.07 -8.01
C ILE A 274 31.00 12.82 -7.90
N CYS A 275 31.56 12.87 -6.69
CA CYS A 275 32.98 12.68 -6.44
C CYS A 275 33.37 11.22 -6.19
N ASP A 276 32.41 10.29 -6.24
CA ASP A 276 32.71 8.87 -6.17
C ASP A 276 33.49 8.43 -7.41
N ALA A 277 34.49 7.56 -7.23
CA ALA A 277 35.28 7.02 -8.35
C ALA A 277 34.42 6.25 -9.37
N SER A 278 33.22 5.81 -8.95
CA SER A 278 32.22 5.16 -9.79
C SER A 278 30.83 5.46 -9.25
N PHE A 279 29.87 5.65 -10.15
CA PHE A 279 28.46 5.83 -9.80
C PHE A 279 27.70 4.50 -9.66
N GLU A 280 28.35 3.36 -9.89
CA GLU A 280 27.72 2.03 -9.94
C GLU A 280 26.84 1.75 -8.71
N GLN A 281 27.36 1.96 -7.50
CA GLN A 281 26.59 1.69 -6.27
C GLN A 281 25.35 2.58 -6.14
N THR A 282 25.46 3.84 -6.54
CA THR A 282 24.31 4.75 -6.54
C THR A 282 23.30 4.36 -7.62
N LEU A 283 23.77 4.03 -8.81
CA LEU A 283 22.93 3.59 -9.93
C LEU A 283 22.22 2.26 -9.64
N LEU A 284 22.88 1.32 -8.97
CA LEU A 284 22.27 0.07 -8.50
C LEU A 284 21.18 0.34 -7.46
N ARG A 285 21.43 1.22 -6.48
CA ARG A 285 20.39 1.63 -5.52
C ARG A 285 19.21 2.28 -6.23
N ILE A 286 19.47 3.13 -7.24
CA ILE A 286 18.41 3.75 -8.04
C ILE A 286 17.62 2.67 -8.78
N ALA A 287 18.27 1.79 -9.55
CA ALA A 287 17.60 0.69 -10.25
C ALA A 287 16.76 -0.19 -9.31
N GLN A 288 17.27 -0.48 -8.11
CA GLN A 288 16.53 -1.23 -7.08
C GLN A 288 15.35 -0.45 -6.50
N ALA A 289 15.47 0.87 -6.32
CA ALA A 289 14.37 1.74 -5.89
C ALA A 289 13.31 1.92 -6.99
N LEU A 290 13.72 1.83 -8.26
CA LEU A 290 12.83 1.80 -9.42
C LEU A 290 12.14 0.45 -9.61
N ASN A 291 12.43 -0.53 -8.74
CA ASN A 291 11.64 -1.73 -8.66
C ASN A 291 10.24 -1.38 -8.12
N THR A 292 9.35 -1.03 -9.05
CA THR A 292 7.93 -0.73 -8.80
C THR A 292 7.13 -1.97 -8.41
N LEU A 293 7.78 -3.13 -8.35
CA LEU A 293 7.14 -4.37 -7.94
C LEU A 293 6.71 -4.24 -6.49
N LYS A 294 5.41 -4.34 -6.29
CA LYS A 294 4.81 -4.42 -4.97
C LYS A 294 5.41 -5.63 -4.27
N ARG A 295 5.89 -5.40 -3.05
CA ARG A 295 6.30 -6.47 -2.14
C ARG A 295 5.19 -6.82 -1.15
N VAL A 296 4.31 -5.86 -0.88
CA VAL A 296 3.23 -5.97 0.09
C VAL A 296 1.91 -6.08 -0.65
N PHE A 297 1.18 -7.15 -0.39
CA PHE A 297 -0.12 -7.45 -0.97
C PHE A 297 -1.13 -7.58 0.17
N PRO A 298 -2.04 -6.60 0.33
CA PRO A 298 -3.04 -6.64 1.40
C PRO A 298 -4.03 -7.78 1.17
N LEU A 299 -4.47 -8.40 2.26
CA LEU A 299 -5.55 -9.38 2.25
C LEU A 299 -6.87 -8.64 2.44
N THR A 300 -7.92 -9.09 1.75
CA THR A 300 -9.27 -8.50 1.84
C THR A 300 -9.90 -8.74 3.22
N LEU A 301 -9.58 -9.87 3.85
CA LEU A 301 -10.13 -10.31 5.14
C LEU A 301 -8.99 -10.76 6.06
N GLU A 302 -9.23 -10.79 7.37
CA GLU A 302 -8.27 -11.32 8.33
C GLU A 302 -8.22 -12.86 8.24
N PRO A 303 -7.08 -13.46 7.86
CA PRO A 303 -6.93 -14.89 7.72
C PRO A 303 -6.72 -15.59 9.06
N ILE A 304 -7.02 -16.89 9.09
CA ILE A 304 -6.36 -17.81 10.01
C ILE A 304 -4.92 -17.95 9.50
N ALA A 305 -3.95 -17.32 10.17
CA ALA A 305 -2.59 -17.11 9.65
C ALA A 305 -1.90 -18.38 9.10
N ALA A 306 -2.08 -19.53 9.75
CA ALA A 306 -1.48 -20.80 9.33
C ALA A 306 -2.10 -21.41 8.06
N SER A 307 -3.24 -20.89 7.58
CA SER A 307 -3.94 -21.37 6.39
C SER A 307 -3.56 -20.62 5.11
N VAL A 308 -2.79 -19.53 5.22
CA VAL A 308 -2.45 -18.70 4.07
C VAL A 308 -1.53 -19.48 3.14
N THR A 309 -1.94 -19.57 1.88
CA THR A 309 -1.16 -20.12 0.78
C THR A 309 -1.05 -19.08 -0.32
N VAL A 310 0.14 -19.01 -0.92
CA VAL A 310 0.49 -17.97 -1.91
C VAL A 310 0.96 -18.64 -3.18
N THR A 311 0.40 -18.21 -4.29
CA THR A 311 0.87 -18.61 -5.63
C THR A 311 1.12 -17.39 -6.49
N VAL A 312 2.14 -17.47 -7.34
CA VAL A 312 2.47 -16.47 -8.37
C VAL A 312 2.41 -17.18 -9.71
N ASP A 313 1.53 -16.71 -10.60
CA ASP A 313 1.24 -17.36 -11.89
C ASP A 313 0.97 -18.88 -11.78
N GLY A 314 0.32 -19.28 -10.67
CA GLY A 314 -0.01 -20.66 -10.35
C GLY A 314 1.11 -21.46 -9.68
N ALA A 315 2.34 -20.95 -9.59
CA ALA A 315 3.44 -21.60 -8.86
C ALA A 315 3.38 -21.27 -7.36
N THR A 316 3.41 -22.30 -6.51
CA THR A 316 3.42 -22.13 -5.04
C THR A 316 4.73 -21.50 -4.57
N ILE A 317 4.60 -20.43 -3.78
CA ILE A 317 5.75 -19.74 -3.18
C ILE A 317 5.92 -20.20 -1.73
N PRO A 318 7.15 -20.56 -1.30
CA PRO A 318 7.39 -20.99 0.07
C PRO A 318 7.19 -19.85 1.06
N GLN A 319 6.60 -20.17 2.21
CA GLN A 319 6.60 -19.27 3.35
C GLN A 319 7.99 -19.34 4.01
N ASP A 320 8.79 -18.30 3.82
CA ASP A 320 10.17 -18.26 4.28
C ASP A 320 10.55 -16.83 4.70
N PRO A 321 11.20 -16.63 5.86
CA PRO A 321 11.45 -15.31 6.38
C PRO A 321 12.60 -14.55 5.68
N VAL A 322 13.32 -15.18 4.77
CA VAL A 322 14.46 -14.61 4.03
C VAL A 322 14.20 -14.59 2.52
N ASN A 323 13.68 -15.69 1.97
CA ASN A 323 13.51 -15.91 0.53
C ASN A 323 12.20 -16.66 0.24
N GLY A 324 11.09 -15.94 0.23
CA GLY A 324 9.74 -16.48 0.08
C GLY A 324 8.69 -15.42 0.38
N TRP A 325 7.69 -15.74 1.19
CA TRP A 325 6.73 -14.76 1.72
C TRP A 325 6.51 -14.90 3.23
N GLN A 326 6.00 -13.83 3.85
CA GLN A 326 5.52 -13.82 5.23
C GLN A 326 4.15 -13.12 5.34
N TYR A 327 3.29 -13.59 6.23
CA TYR A 327 2.08 -12.86 6.62
C TYR A 327 2.39 -11.85 7.74
N ARG A 328 1.83 -10.65 7.62
CA ARG A 328 1.98 -9.52 8.53
C ARG A 328 0.62 -9.16 9.12
N ALA A 329 0.37 -9.62 10.35
CA ALA A 329 -0.88 -9.38 11.06
C ALA A 329 -1.14 -7.89 11.35
N ASP A 330 -0.07 -7.11 11.60
CA ASP A 330 -0.14 -5.67 11.89
C ASP A 330 -0.71 -4.83 10.73
N THR A 331 -0.56 -5.32 9.50
CA THR A 331 -1.01 -4.64 8.27
C THR A 331 -2.00 -5.47 7.45
N ASN A 332 -2.41 -6.62 7.98
CA ASN A 332 -3.16 -7.67 7.28
C ASN A 332 -2.69 -7.89 5.83
N SER A 333 -1.41 -8.22 5.64
CA SER A 333 -0.81 -8.32 4.31
C SER A 333 0.17 -9.49 4.18
N VAL A 334 0.39 -9.94 2.95
CA VAL A 334 1.50 -10.84 2.58
C VAL A 334 2.66 -10.00 2.04
N VAL A 335 3.86 -10.27 2.55
CA VAL A 335 5.10 -9.60 2.14
C VAL A 335 6.03 -10.60 1.47
N PHE A 336 6.42 -10.32 0.23
CA PHE A 336 7.41 -11.09 -0.53
C PHE A 336 8.84 -10.64 -0.23
N LEU A 337 9.73 -11.62 -0.13
CA LEU A 337 11.12 -11.48 0.33
C LEU A 337 12.08 -12.18 -0.63
N GLY A 338 13.34 -11.75 -0.63
CA GLY A 338 14.39 -12.33 -1.47
C GLY A 338 14.05 -12.28 -2.97
N ASN A 339 14.27 -13.40 -3.65
CA ASN A 339 14.12 -13.57 -5.09
C ASN A 339 12.69 -13.94 -5.50
N TYR A 340 11.75 -14.08 -4.55
CA TYR A 340 10.36 -14.45 -4.81
C TYR A 340 9.41 -13.26 -4.97
N VAL A 341 9.94 -12.03 -5.07
CA VAL A 341 9.12 -10.87 -5.44
C VAL A 341 8.43 -11.18 -6.78
N PRO A 342 7.08 -11.06 -6.86
CA PRO A 342 6.36 -11.46 -8.06
C PRO A 342 6.87 -10.67 -9.28
N PRO A 343 7.16 -11.34 -10.42
CA PRO A 343 7.62 -10.67 -11.63
C PRO A 343 6.60 -9.65 -12.18
N PRO A 344 7.03 -8.69 -13.01
CA PRO A 344 6.15 -7.73 -13.65
C PRO A 344 4.91 -8.37 -14.28
N GLY A 345 3.73 -7.81 -14.02
CA GLY A 345 2.46 -8.23 -14.61
C GLY A 345 1.91 -9.58 -14.12
N SER A 346 2.65 -10.30 -13.26
CA SER A 346 2.21 -11.60 -12.72
C SER A 346 0.94 -11.50 -11.88
N THR A 347 0.22 -12.61 -11.80
CA THR A 347 -0.95 -12.78 -10.93
C THR A 347 -0.51 -13.37 -9.60
N VAL A 348 -0.79 -12.64 -8.52
CA VAL A 348 -0.58 -13.08 -7.14
C VAL A 348 -1.93 -13.54 -6.60
N ARG A 349 -2.04 -14.84 -6.32
CA ARG A 349 -3.23 -15.42 -5.69
C ARG A 349 -2.94 -15.77 -4.24
N LEU A 350 -3.70 -15.17 -3.33
CA LEU A 350 -3.67 -15.46 -1.90
C LEU A 350 -4.91 -16.29 -1.56
N THR A 351 -4.75 -17.49 -1.04
CA THR A 351 -5.86 -18.35 -0.63
C THR A 351 -5.72 -18.67 0.85
N TYR A 352 -6.77 -18.42 1.63
CA TYR A 352 -6.72 -18.56 3.08
C TYR A 352 -8.09 -18.83 3.69
N ALA A 353 -8.10 -19.55 4.80
CA ALA A 353 -9.28 -19.74 5.63
C ALA A 353 -9.50 -18.50 6.50
N TYR A 354 -10.75 -18.13 6.73
CA TYR A 354 -11.11 -17.02 7.61
C TYR A 354 -12.31 -17.35 8.49
N SER A 355 -12.33 -16.67 9.63
CA SER A 355 -13.40 -16.72 10.60
C SER A 355 -14.56 -15.83 10.15
N ARG A 356 -15.75 -16.40 9.94
CA ARG A 356 -16.95 -15.56 9.82
C ARG A 356 -17.22 -14.85 11.15
N PRO A 357 -17.49 -13.54 11.14
CA PRO A 357 -17.86 -12.81 12.35
C PRO A 357 -19.16 -13.34 12.97
#